data_AF-A0A8E0QP84-F1
#
_entry.id   AF-A0A8E0QP84-F1
#
_cell.length_a   1.000
_cell.length_b   1.000
_cell.length_c   1.000
_cell.angle_alpha   90.00
_cell.angle_beta   90.00
_cell.angle_gamma   90.00
#
_symmetry.space_group_name_H-M   'P 1'
#
loop_
_entity.id
_entity.type
_entity.pdbx_description
1 polymer ?
#
loop_
_entity_poly.entity_id
_entity_poly.type
_entity_poly.pdbx_seq_one_letter_code
_entity_poly.pdbx_strand_id
1 'polypeptide(L)'
;MSVACTTAHEDEVSAKTGTAQDRKDMWRVGRQQELNRNFQFLSVLGFTAVLMCTWEAVLFGASYGLINGGKGGMIYTYLGGLAGFSFVILSMAEMASMAPTSGGQYHWVSEFAPPSCQCILSYITGWVCVLGWHTGIAGCCYTVANMMIGVIAINYPDAYTYEPWHVTLLVIAVALAALLFNTLLAQKLPLIEGIILVIHCFGFFGILIPLWVLSPRPAASEVFGSIEDRGGWGNNGLACLVGLVGPIYALIGPDSAVHISEEIRDASRVLPLGMIWTLILNGSTGFVMIVTLAFSVGDIDHVLESQTGFAFIQVFLNSTGSVRAATGMTVVIMAMQFCAAISNVATTSRQVYAFARDKGLPFSSFLSKVNPTFTVPLNALCLSLVIVSLLSLINIGSSVAFNAIMSLGTAALLSSYIISITCVRLRRWRKQPLPPARWSMGRFTPFVDTVSILVLLVIWIFSFFPLTEQVNPTTMNWSVAIFGGVILLSLVYYQLHARKAKCEDIVPT
;
A
#
# COMPACT_ATOMS: atom_id res chain seq x y z
N MET A 1 17.94 60.20 12.04
CA MET A 1 16.81 59.96 11.11
C MET A 1 16.58 58.46 11.07
N SER A 2 15.39 58.05 11.53
CA SER A 2 14.99 56.66 11.78
C SER A 2 15.02 55.81 10.51
N VAL A 3 15.63 54.63 10.58
CA VAL A 3 15.35 53.52 9.65
C VAL A 3 14.70 52.42 10.49
N ALA A 4 13.38 52.53 10.62
CA ALA A 4 12.53 51.41 10.97
C ALA A 4 12.45 50.50 9.73
N CYS A 5 13.30 49.47 9.68
CA CYS A 5 13.15 48.38 8.72
C CYS A 5 12.15 47.38 9.30
N THR A 6 10.97 47.40 8.71
CA THR A 6 9.81 46.51 8.87
C THR A 6 10.16 45.06 9.23
N THR A 7 10.01 44.71 10.50
CA THR A 7 9.78 43.34 10.98
C THR A 7 8.29 43.04 10.93
N ALA A 8 7.75 42.72 9.75
CA ALA A 8 6.37 42.27 9.61
C ALA A 8 6.11 41.67 8.21
N HIS A 9 6.69 40.50 7.90
CA HIS A 9 6.19 39.70 6.75
C HIS A 9 6.55 38.19 6.80
N GLU A 10 7.13 37.64 7.88
CA GLU A 10 7.61 36.24 7.89
C GLU A 10 6.56 35.16 8.21
N ASP A 11 5.33 35.51 8.60
CA ASP A 11 4.38 34.56 9.19
C ASP A 11 3.10 34.27 8.37
N GLU A 12 2.99 34.69 7.10
CA GLU A 12 1.89 34.21 6.26
C GLU A 12 2.22 32.85 5.62
N VAL A 13 1.59 31.80 6.16
CA VAL A 13 1.59 30.49 5.52
C VAL A 13 0.78 30.57 4.22
N SER A 14 1.48 30.72 3.10
CA SER A 14 0.87 30.62 1.77
C SER A 14 0.46 29.18 1.49
N ALA A 15 -0.72 29.01 0.89
CA ALA A 15 -1.25 27.70 0.47
C ALA A 15 -0.30 26.95 -0.47
N LYS A 16 0.57 27.65 -1.21
CA LYS A 16 1.57 27.03 -2.08
C LYS A 16 2.84 26.64 -1.31
N THR A 17 3.42 27.55 -0.53
CA THR A 17 4.77 27.36 0.04
C THR A 17 4.80 26.75 1.44
N GLY A 18 3.68 26.76 2.17
CA GLY A 18 3.60 26.18 3.52
C GLY A 18 4.41 26.94 4.58
N THR A 19 4.87 26.20 5.58
CA THR A 19 5.61 26.75 6.74
C THR A 19 7.06 27.13 6.37
N ALA A 20 7.73 27.89 7.24
CA ALA A 20 9.16 28.17 7.07
C ALA A 20 10.01 26.89 7.04
N GLN A 21 9.62 25.87 7.82
CA GLN A 21 10.28 24.57 7.82
C GLN A 21 10.08 23.84 6.48
N ASP A 22 8.86 23.86 5.92
CA ASP A 22 8.59 23.26 4.60
C ASP A 22 9.48 23.87 3.51
N ARG A 23 9.66 25.20 3.51
CA ARG A 23 10.56 25.89 2.58
C ARG A 23 12.02 25.47 2.76
N LYS A 24 12.47 25.34 4.01
CA LYS A 24 13.83 24.89 4.33
C LYS A 24 14.07 23.45 3.89
N ASP A 25 13.10 22.57 4.12
CA ASP A 25 13.16 21.17 3.72
C ASP A 25 13.26 21.05 2.19
N MET A 26 12.44 21.79 1.44
CA MET A 26 12.48 21.82 -0.03
C MET A 26 13.79 22.41 -0.59
N TRP A 27 14.28 23.49 0.02
CA TRP A 27 15.55 24.10 -0.39
C TRP A 27 16.74 23.15 -0.18
N ARG A 28 16.78 22.44 0.95
CA ARG A 28 17.83 21.46 1.27
C ARG A 28 17.94 20.36 0.21
N VAL A 29 16.81 19.92 -0.33
CA VAL A 29 16.76 18.86 -1.35
C VAL A 29 16.77 19.41 -2.78
N GLY A 30 17.04 20.72 -2.96
CA GLY A 30 17.12 21.36 -4.27
C GLY A 30 15.80 21.38 -5.06
N ARG A 31 14.64 21.38 -4.38
CA ARG A 31 13.32 21.30 -5.02
C ARG A 31 12.57 22.62 -4.98
N GLN A 32 11.98 22.98 -6.12
CA GLN A 32 11.00 24.05 -6.22
C GLN A 32 9.60 23.52 -5.85
N GLN A 33 8.82 24.36 -5.17
CA GLN A 33 7.47 24.00 -4.74
C GLN A 33 6.48 24.22 -5.89
N GLU A 34 6.00 23.11 -6.47
CA GLU A 34 5.04 23.12 -7.58
C GLU A 34 3.59 22.88 -7.12
N LEU A 35 3.40 22.01 -6.12
CA LEU A 35 2.08 21.58 -5.62
C LEU A 35 1.59 22.46 -4.45
N ASN A 36 0.29 22.39 -4.15
CA ASN A 36 -0.31 23.14 -3.03
C ASN A 36 -0.30 22.32 -1.74
N ARG A 37 0.08 22.93 -0.62
CA ARG A 37 0.13 22.29 0.70
C ARG A 37 -1.23 22.33 1.40
N ASN A 38 -2.11 21.40 0.99
CA ASN A 38 -3.51 21.32 1.43
C ASN A 38 -3.79 20.20 2.44
N PHE A 39 -2.84 19.30 2.69
CA PHE A 39 -2.97 18.23 3.69
C PHE A 39 -2.44 18.66 5.06
N GLN A 40 -3.19 18.27 6.09
CA GLN A 40 -2.82 18.38 7.51
C GLN A 40 -2.86 16.99 8.17
N PHE A 41 -2.52 16.92 9.46
CA PHE A 41 -2.42 15.66 10.20
C PHE A 41 -3.66 14.75 10.05
N LEU A 42 -4.87 15.26 10.27
CA LEU A 42 -6.07 14.41 10.21
C LEU A 42 -6.34 13.88 8.79
N SER A 43 -6.12 14.69 7.76
CA SER A 43 -6.26 14.25 6.37
C SER A 43 -5.15 13.26 5.97
N VAL A 44 -3.94 13.36 6.53
CA VAL A 44 -2.85 12.40 6.28
C VAL A 44 -3.12 11.07 6.98
N LEU A 45 -3.62 11.13 8.22
CA LEU A 45 -4.08 9.96 8.96
C LEU A 45 -5.23 9.27 8.19
N GLY A 46 -6.23 10.05 7.74
CA GLY A 46 -7.32 9.54 6.91
C GLY A 46 -6.83 8.87 5.63
N PHE A 47 -6.02 9.59 4.85
CA PHE A 47 -5.47 9.09 3.59
C PHE A 47 -4.70 7.77 3.75
N THR A 48 -3.82 7.68 4.75
CA THR A 48 -3.01 6.45 4.96
C THR A 48 -3.83 5.32 5.57
N ALA A 49 -4.75 5.61 6.51
CA ALA A 49 -5.62 4.59 7.10
C ALA A 49 -6.59 3.99 6.08
N VAL A 50 -7.18 4.84 5.23
CA VAL A 50 -8.10 4.44 4.16
C VAL A 50 -7.36 3.75 3.03
N LEU A 51 -6.17 4.20 2.63
CA LEU A 51 -5.40 3.50 1.60
C LEU A 51 -5.07 2.07 2.03
N MET A 52 -4.70 1.87 3.29
CA MET A 52 -4.39 0.55 3.80
C MET A 52 -5.63 -0.33 4.00
N CYS A 53 -6.78 0.27 4.37
CA CYS A 53 -8.04 -0.45 4.62
C CYS A 53 -7.82 -1.76 5.43
N THR A 54 -7.03 -1.69 6.51
CA THR A 54 -6.42 -2.89 7.09
C THR A 54 -7.43 -3.88 7.66
N TRP A 55 -8.48 -3.40 8.33
CA TRP A 55 -9.49 -4.31 8.90
C TRP A 55 -10.39 -4.90 7.81
N GLU A 56 -10.61 -4.19 6.72
CA GLU A 56 -11.24 -4.69 5.51
C GLU A 56 -10.35 -5.73 4.80
N ALA A 57 -9.06 -5.43 4.68
CA ALA A 57 -8.07 -6.28 4.02
C ALA A 57 -7.86 -7.61 4.72
N VAL A 58 -8.00 -7.63 6.05
CA VAL A 58 -8.09 -8.87 6.82
C VAL A 58 -9.25 -9.76 6.36
N LEU A 59 -10.39 -9.18 5.96
CA LEU A 59 -11.57 -9.95 5.51
C LEU A 59 -11.35 -10.51 4.11
N PHE A 60 -11.01 -9.68 3.13
CA PHE A 60 -10.85 -10.14 1.75
C PHE A 60 -9.54 -10.90 1.51
N GLY A 61 -8.54 -10.72 2.37
CA GLY A 61 -7.30 -11.52 2.40
C GLY A 61 -7.40 -12.80 3.24
N ALA A 62 -8.55 -13.11 3.84
CA ALA A 62 -8.70 -14.20 4.80
C ALA A 62 -8.35 -15.58 4.25
N SER A 63 -8.60 -15.82 2.95
CA SER A 63 -8.34 -17.11 2.32
C SER A 63 -6.88 -17.56 2.47
N TYR A 64 -5.92 -16.63 2.40
CA TYR A 64 -4.50 -16.94 2.59
C TYR A 64 -4.23 -17.55 3.97
N GLY A 65 -4.78 -16.94 5.02
CA GLY A 65 -4.60 -17.40 6.40
C GLY A 65 -5.39 -18.68 6.70
N LEU A 66 -6.61 -18.81 6.16
CA LEU A 66 -7.45 -19.99 6.36
C LEU A 66 -6.86 -21.25 5.71
N ILE A 67 -6.29 -21.12 4.50
CA ILE A 67 -5.62 -22.22 3.80
C ILE A 67 -4.34 -22.60 4.53
N ASN A 68 -3.54 -21.62 4.91
CA ASN A 68 -2.18 -21.81 5.41
C ASN A 68 -2.04 -21.28 6.84
N GLY A 69 -2.82 -21.85 7.75
CA GLY A 69 -2.84 -21.44 9.14
C GLY A 69 -4.14 -21.77 9.88
N GLY A 70 -5.25 -22.02 9.19
CA GLY A 70 -6.55 -22.19 9.85
C GLY A 70 -6.94 -20.96 10.68
N LYS A 71 -7.85 -21.13 11.65
CA LYS A 71 -8.39 -20.01 12.43
C LYS A 71 -7.37 -19.40 13.40
N GLY A 72 -6.56 -20.24 14.05
CA GLY A 72 -5.54 -19.82 15.00
C GLY A 72 -4.31 -19.29 14.30
N GLY A 73 -3.81 -20.02 13.29
CA GLY A 73 -2.62 -19.62 12.53
C GLY A 73 -2.78 -18.27 11.83
N MET A 74 -3.97 -17.94 11.30
CA MET A 74 -4.19 -16.60 10.72
C MET A 74 -4.10 -15.47 11.77
N ILE A 75 -4.51 -15.72 13.02
CA ILE A 75 -4.38 -14.74 14.11
C ILE A 75 -2.90 -14.57 14.48
N TYR A 76 -2.17 -15.68 14.64
CA TYR A 76 -0.75 -15.63 15.03
C TYR A 76 0.13 -15.01 13.95
N THR A 77 -0.13 -15.31 12.67
CA THR A 77 0.59 -14.71 11.55
C THR A 77 0.29 -13.22 11.44
N TYR A 78 -0.94 -12.78 11.71
CA TYR A 78 -1.25 -11.36 11.78
C TYR A 78 -0.55 -10.65 12.93
N LEU A 79 -0.52 -11.24 14.13
CA LEU A 79 0.23 -10.68 15.25
C LEU A 79 1.73 -10.57 14.96
N GLY A 80 2.32 -11.62 14.38
CA GLY A 80 3.72 -11.62 13.95
C GLY A 80 3.98 -10.57 12.86
N GLY A 81 3.09 -10.49 11.88
CA GLY A 81 3.11 -9.49 10.81
C GLY A 81 3.03 -8.07 11.35
N LEU A 82 2.07 -7.79 12.25
CA LEU A 82 1.89 -6.49 12.89
C LEU A 82 3.11 -6.09 13.71
N ALA A 83 3.65 -7.00 14.53
CA ALA A 83 4.85 -6.76 15.31
C ALA A 83 6.05 -6.46 14.39
N GLY A 84 6.24 -7.26 13.34
CA GLY A 84 7.32 -7.08 12.37
C GLY A 84 7.21 -5.77 11.58
N PHE A 85 6.04 -5.48 11.02
CA PHE A 85 5.78 -4.25 10.26
C PHE A 85 5.82 -3.00 11.13
N SER A 86 5.57 -3.11 12.44
CA SER A 86 5.74 -1.98 13.36
C SER A 86 7.18 -1.45 13.31
N PHE A 87 8.19 -2.32 13.30
CA PHE A 87 9.59 -1.91 13.14
C PHE A 87 9.82 -1.21 11.79
N VAL A 88 9.30 -1.79 10.71
CA VAL A 88 9.44 -1.25 9.34
C VAL A 88 8.86 0.16 9.25
N ILE A 89 7.65 0.35 9.76
CA ILE A 89 6.94 1.63 9.72
C ILE A 89 7.66 2.68 10.57
N LEU A 90 8.17 2.31 11.74
CA LEU A 90 8.96 3.21 12.58
C LEU A 90 10.27 3.64 11.90
N SER A 91 10.98 2.72 11.22
CA SER A 91 12.15 3.05 10.40
C SER A 91 11.80 4.03 9.27
N MET A 92 10.71 3.78 8.55
CA MET A 92 10.27 4.67 7.46
C MET A 92 9.77 6.02 7.98
N ALA A 93 9.10 6.08 9.13
CA ALA A 93 8.66 7.31 9.75
C ALA A 93 9.85 8.23 10.07
N GLU A 94 10.94 7.68 10.61
CA GLU A 94 12.15 8.46 10.88
C GLU A 94 12.81 8.96 9.58
N MET A 95 12.85 8.13 8.53
CA MET A 95 13.33 8.56 7.20
C MET A 95 12.44 9.66 6.60
N ALA A 96 11.12 9.53 6.69
CA ALA A 96 10.17 10.55 6.25
C ALA A 96 10.33 11.87 7.04
N SER A 97 10.73 11.79 8.32
CA SER A 97 11.04 12.98 9.12
C SER A 97 12.34 13.66 8.69
N MET A 98 13.36 12.90 8.27
CA MET A 98 14.63 13.44 7.77
C MET A 98 14.52 14.04 6.36
N ALA A 99 13.75 13.39 5.49
CA ALA A 99 13.64 13.74 4.07
C ALA A 99 12.18 13.62 3.58
N PRO A 100 11.32 14.60 3.90
CA PRO A 100 9.91 14.61 3.50
C PRO A 100 9.77 15.03 2.03
N THR A 101 9.98 14.10 1.11
CA THR A 101 9.94 14.38 -0.34
C THR A 101 9.04 13.41 -1.10
N SER A 102 8.34 13.90 -2.13
CA SER A 102 7.40 13.08 -2.92
C SER A 102 8.05 11.91 -3.65
N GLY A 103 9.38 11.95 -3.84
CA GLY A 103 10.16 10.82 -4.36
C GLY A 103 10.24 9.62 -3.41
N GLY A 104 9.96 9.80 -2.12
CA GLY A 104 9.95 8.75 -1.11
C GLY A 104 11.21 7.90 -1.13
N GLN A 105 11.05 6.58 -1.28
CA GLN A 105 12.10 5.59 -1.10
C GLN A 105 13.28 5.79 -2.04
N TYR A 106 13.05 6.10 -3.32
CA TYR A 106 14.18 6.27 -4.24
C TYR A 106 15.01 7.50 -3.88
N HIS A 107 14.37 8.53 -3.34
CA HIS A 107 15.05 9.74 -2.87
C HIS A 107 15.74 9.53 -1.52
N TRP A 108 15.17 8.71 -0.63
CA TRP A 108 15.87 8.26 0.58
C TRP A 108 17.10 7.44 0.24
N VAL A 109 17.00 6.54 -0.75
CA VAL A 109 18.15 5.78 -1.24
C VAL A 109 19.20 6.73 -1.82
N SER A 110 18.79 7.74 -2.60
CA SER A 110 19.76 8.69 -3.12
C SER A 110 20.43 9.53 -2.05
N GLU A 111 19.71 9.88 -0.98
CA GLU A 111 20.25 10.64 0.14
C GLU A 111 21.21 9.79 0.98
N PHE A 112 20.90 8.50 1.19
CA PHE A 112 21.57 7.67 2.21
C PHE A 112 22.57 6.65 1.64
N ALA A 113 22.47 6.27 0.38
CA ALA A 113 23.33 5.26 -0.21
C ALA A 113 24.79 5.72 -0.33
N PRO A 114 25.76 4.79 -0.31
CA PRO A 114 27.16 5.10 -0.63
C PRO A 114 27.31 5.70 -2.03
N PRO A 115 28.21 6.68 -2.24
CA PRO A 115 28.38 7.36 -3.54
C PRO A 115 28.62 6.41 -4.73
N SER A 116 29.29 5.28 -4.50
CA SER A 116 29.61 4.30 -5.56
C SER A 116 28.40 3.57 -6.12
N CYS A 117 27.31 3.44 -5.36
CA CYS A 117 26.09 2.73 -5.76
C CYS A 117 24.81 3.57 -5.65
N GLN A 118 24.92 4.83 -5.23
CA GLN A 118 23.80 5.75 -5.05
C GLN A 118 22.89 5.81 -6.28
N CYS A 119 23.47 6.00 -7.47
CA CYS A 119 22.71 6.16 -8.69
C CYS A 119 21.91 4.91 -9.06
N ILE A 120 22.58 3.75 -9.13
CA ILE A 120 21.97 2.49 -9.53
C ILE A 120 20.92 2.01 -8.51
N LEU A 121 21.19 2.14 -7.21
CA LEU A 121 20.25 1.73 -6.17
C LEU A 121 19.00 2.62 -6.17
N SER A 122 19.16 3.94 -6.30
CA SER A 122 18.03 4.87 -6.38
C SER A 122 17.18 4.57 -7.61
N TYR A 123 17.83 4.31 -8.74
CA TYR A 123 17.14 4.00 -9.99
C TYR A 123 16.31 2.71 -9.91
N ILE A 124 16.91 1.61 -9.43
CA ILE A 124 16.20 0.35 -9.21
C ILE A 124 15.04 0.55 -8.23
N THR A 125 15.28 1.27 -7.13
CA THR A 125 14.26 1.59 -6.12
C THR A 125 13.08 2.33 -6.74
N GLY A 126 13.33 3.31 -7.61
CA GLY A 126 12.29 4.04 -8.33
C GLY A 126 11.43 3.12 -9.21
N TRP A 127 12.04 2.20 -9.96
CA TRP A 127 11.31 1.24 -10.80
C TRP A 127 10.48 0.24 -10.02
N VAL A 128 11.02 -0.33 -8.94
CA VAL A 128 10.23 -1.24 -8.10
C VAL A 128 9.11 -0.50 -7.37
N CYS A 129 9.30 0.78 -7.01
CA CYS A 129 8.21 1.61 -6.49
C CYS A 129 7.11 1.82 -7.55
N VAL A 130 7.48 2.18 -8.79
CA VAL A 130 6.51 2.33 -9.89
C VAL A 130 5.72 1.04 -10.07
N LEU A 131 6.39 -0.11 -10.10
CA LEU A 131 5.73 -1.41 -10.21
C LEU A 131 4.78 -1.67 -9.04
N GLY A 132 5.26 -1.50 -7.81
CA GLY A 132 4.49 -1.74 -6.58
C GLY A 132 3.22 -0.90 -6.50
N TRP A 133 3.30 0.38 -6.81
CA TRP A 133 2.14 1.27 -6.73
C TRP A 133 1.10 1.01 -7.83
N HIS A 134 1.52 0.74 -9.08
CA HIS A 134 0.58 0.40 -10.16
C HIS A 134 -0.12 -0.94 -9.94
N THR A 135 0.60 -1.95 -9.49
CA THR A 135 0.01 -3.24 -9.12
C THR A 135 -0.92 -3.09 -7.91
N GLY A 136 -0.62 -2.19 -6.98
CA GLY A 136 -1.56 -1.78 -5.93
C GLY A 136 -2.86 -1.23 -6.48
N ILE A 137 -2.84 -0.37 -7.52
CA ILE A 137 -4.09 0.16 -8.10
C ILE A 137 -4.89 -0.98 -8.69
N ALA A 138 -4.24 -1.82 -9.49
CA ALA A 138 -4.86 -2.99 -10.09
C ALA A 138 -5.48 -3.91 -9.01
N GLY A 139 -4.80 -4.12 -7.89
CA GLY A 139 -5.29 -4.93 -6.77
C GLY A 139 -6.50 -4.35 -6.05
N CYS A 140 -6.48 -3.04 -5.78
CA CYS A 140 -7.63 -2.37 -5.16
C CYS A 140 -8.87 -2.47 -6.07
N CYS A 141 -8.70 -2.16 -7.36
CA CYS A 141 -9.78 -2.22 -8.34
C CYS A 141 -10.27 -3.66 -8.56
N TYR A 142 -9.37 -4.64 -8.56
CA TYR A 142 -9.70 -6.07 -8.67
C TYR A 142 -10.50 -6.58 -7.48
N THR A 143 -10.13 -6.15 -6.27
CA THR A 143 -10.85 -6.51 -5.05
C THR A 143 -12.26 -5.95 -5.08
N VAL A 144 -12.44 -4.67 -5.46
CA VAL A 144 -13.78 -4.07 -5.66
C VAL A 144 -14.58 -4.84 -6.70
N ALA A 145 -13.99 -5.11 -7.87
CA ALA A 145 -14.66 -5.81 -8.96
C ALA A 145 -15.12 -7.22 -8.54
N ASN A 146 -14.27 -7.99 -7.85
CA ASN A 146 -14.64 -9.33 -7.38
C ASN A 146 -15.68 -9.28 -6.26
N MET A 147 -15.66 -8.29 -5.37
CA MET A 147 -16.75 -8.11 -4.40
C MET A 147 -18.09 -7.80 -5.09
N MET A 148 -18.08 -6.99 -6.16
CA MET A 148 -19.28 -6.74 -6.97
C MET A 148 -19.79 -8.06 -7.57
N ILE A 149 -18.91 -8.86 -8.16
CA ILE A 149 -19.28 -10.17 -8.70
C ILE A 149 -19.80 -11.12 -7.62
N GLY A 150 -19.12 -11.21 -6.47
CA GLY A 150 -19.55 -12.05 -5.36
C GLY A 150 -20.94 -11.68 -4.84
N VAL A 151 -21.25 -10.38 -4.76
CA VAL A 151 -22.59 -9.90 -4.43
C VAL A 151 -23.62 -10.24 -5.51
N ILE A 152 -23.27 -10.09 -6.80
CA ILE A 152 -24.17 -10.50 -7.91
C ILE A 152 -24.46 -12.00 -7.83
N ALA A 153 -23.43 -12.83 -7.61
CA ALA A 153 -23.55 -14.28 -7.55
C ALA A 153 -24.52 -14.74 -6.45
N ILE A 154 -24.48 -14.14 -5.25
CA ILE A 154 -25.40 -14.51 -4.16
C ILE A 154 -26.82 -13.98 -4.34
N ASN A 155 -26.99 -12.87 -5.08
CA ASN A 155 -28.33 -12.31 -5.35
C ASN A 155 -29.01 -12.97 -6.54
N TYR A 156 -28.24 -13.52 -7.49
CA TYR A 156 -28.72 -14.10 -8.74
C TYR A 156 -28.06 -15.46 -9.05
N PRO A 157 -28.12 -16.44 -8.13
CA PRO A 157 -27.35 -17.68 -8.24
C PRO A 157 -27.69 -18.52 -9.49
N ASP A 158 -28.94 -18.47 -9.96
CA ASP A 158 -29.39 -19.26 -11.11
C ASP A 158 -29.26 -18.51 -12.45
N ALA A 159 -29.02 -17.19 -12.41
CA ALA A 159 -29.06 -16.32 -13.60
C ALA A 159 -27.69 -15.72 -13.98
N TYR A 160 -26.73 -15.73 -13.06
CA TYR A 160 -25.40 -15.16 -13.31
C TYR A 160 -24.34 -16.24 -13.41
N THR A 161 -23.64 -16.28 -14.54
CA THR A 161 -22.45 -17.12 -14.75
C THR A 161 -21.22 -16.23 -14.71
N TYR A 162 -20.26 -16.57 -13.84
CA TYR A 162 -18.98 -15.88 -13.79
C TYR A 162 -18.17 -16.12 -15.05
N GLU A 163 -17.61 -15.04 -15.60
CA GLU A 163 -16.63 -15.08 -16.67
C GLU A 163 -15.51 -14.10 -16.33
N PRO A 164 -14.22 -14.43 -16.56
CA PRO A 164 -13.11 -13.58 -16.15
C PRO A 164 -13.13 -12.17 -16.76
N TRP A 165 -13.68 -12.01 -17.96
CA TRP A 165 -13.79 -10.70 -18.60
C TRP A 165 -14.78 -9.76 -17.88
N HIS A 166 -15.77 -10.28 -17.13
CA HIS A 166 -16.66 -9.47 -16.30
C HIS A 166 -15.85 -8.66 -15.28
N VAL A 167 -14.94 -9.33 -14.57
CA VAL A 167 -14.05 -8.68 -13.59
C VAL A 167 -13.11 -7.70 -14.27
N THR A 168 -12.50 -8.08 -15.41
CA THR A 168 -11.59 -7.18 -16.15
C THR A 168 -12.25 -5.85 -16.52
N LEU A 169 -13.48 -5.86 -17.05
CA LEU A 169 -14.20 -4.64 -17.38
C LEU A 169 -14.53 -3.79 -16.15
N LEU A 170 -14.92 -4.44 -15.05
CA LEU A 170 -15.18 -3.75 -13.78
C LEU A 170 -13.90 -3.14 -13.20
N VAL A 171 -12.74 -3.80 -13.30
CA VAL A 171 -11.44 -3.25 -12.89
C VAL A 171 -11.14 -1.96 -13.64
N ILE A 172 -11.33 -1.96 -14.97
CA ILE A 172 -11.12 -0.77 -15.80
C ILE A 172 -12.10 0.34 -15.42
N ALA A 173 -13.38 0.01 -15.19
CA ALA A 173 -14.39 0.97 -14.79
C ALA A 173 -14.08 1.62 -13.43
N VAL A 174 -13.68 0.81 -12.44
CA VAL A 174 -13.28 1.27 -11.10
C VAL A 174 -12.03 2.14 -11.18
N ALA A 175 -11.01 1.73 -11.94
CA ALA A 175 -9.78 2.50 -12.14
C ALA A 175 -10.06 3.85 -12.82
N LEU A 176 -10.94 3.86 -13.83
CA LEU A 176 -11.36 5.08 -14.51
C LEU A 176 -12.10 6.02 -13.54
N ALA A 177 -13.02 5.49 -12.74
CA ALA A 177 -13.75 6.29 -11.74
C ALA A 177 -12.79 6.90 -10.70
N ALA A 178 -11.82 6.10 -10.20
CA ALA A 178 -10.80 6.58 -9.27
C ALA A 178 -9.88 7.66 -9.89
N LEU A 179 -9.54 7.52 -11.17
CA LEU A 179 -8.79 8.55 -11.92
C LEU A 179 -9.60 9.84 -12.09
N LEU A 180 -10.86 9.73 -12.50
CA LEU A 180 -11.75 10.89 -12.66
C LEU A 180 -11.91 11.63 -11.34
N PHE A 181 -12.05 10.92 -10.23
CA PHE A 181 -12.06 11.49 -8.90
C PHE A 181 -10.77 12.25 -8.60
N ASN A 182 -9.61 11.63 -8.86
CA ASN A 182 -8.29 12.25 -8.69
C ASN A 182 -7.97 13.38 -9.66
N THR A 183 -8.80 13.61 -10.67
CA THR A 183 -8.68 14.72 -11.61
C THR A 183 -9.62 15.86 -11.23
N LEU A 184 -10.89 15.55 -10.98
CA LEU A 184 -11.96 16.53 -10.77
C LEU A 184 -12.08 16.98 -9.31
N LEU A 185 -11.75 16.12 -8.35
CA LEU A 185 -11.91 16.35 -6.91
C LEU A 185 -10.59 16.41 -6.15
N ALA A 186 -9.46 16.44 -6.85
CA ALA A 186 -8.11 16.46 -6.25
C ALA A 186 -7.94 17.51 -5.14
N GLN A 187 -8.42 18.74 -5.38
CA GLN A 187 -8.30 19.83 -4.41
C GLN A 187 -9.17 19.63 -3.16
N LYS A 188 -10.21 18.81 -3.25
CA LYS A 188 -11.09 18.45 -2.13
C LYS A 188 -10.67 17.15 -1.45
N LEU A 189 -9.68 16.45 -2.01
CA LEU A 189 -9.22 15.15 -1.50
C LEU A 189 -8.92 15.19 0.00
N PRO A 190 -8.22 16.18 0.58
CA PRO A 190 -7.96 16.21 2.04
C PRO A 190 -9.23 16.19 2.90
N LEU A 191 -10.29 16.92 2.48
CA LEU A 191 -11.57 16.96 3.18
C LEU A 191 -12.28 15.61 3.07
N ILE A 192 -12.29 15.04 1.86
CA ILE A 192 -12.95 13.76 1.58
C ILE A 192 -12.28 12.65 2.39
N GLU A 193 -10.95 12.61 2.45
CA GLU A 193 -10.20 11.64 3.26
C GLU A 193 -10.54 11.73 4.76
N GLY A 194 -10.73 12.95 5.28
CA GLY A 194 -11.19 13.15 6.65
C GLY A 194 -12.60 12.58 6.91
N ILE A 195 -13.51 12.71 5.94
CA ILE A 195 -14.86 12.13 6.01
C ILE A 195 -14.82 10.61 5.87
N ILE A 196 -14.04 10.09 4.93
CA ILE A 196 -13.90 8.64 4.72
C ILE A 196 -13.28 7.99 5.95
N LEU A 197 -12.33 8.64 6.65
CA LEU A 197 -11.82 8.14 7.93
C LEU A 197 -12.91 7.93 8.97
N VAL A 198 -13.92 8.80 9.02
CA VAL A 198 -15.07 8.63 9.91
C VAL A 198 -15.87 7.38 9.49
N ILE A 199 -16.11 7.21 8.19
CA ILE A 199 -16.81 6.04 7.65
C ILE A 199 -16.01 4.76 7.92
N HIS A 200 -14.68 4.78 7.79
CA HIS A 200 -13.77 3.69 8.13
C HIS A 200 -13.97 3.22 9.58
N CYS A 201 -13.94 4.18 10.51
CA CYS A 201 -14.10 3.91 11.94
C CYS A 201 -15.50 3.40 12.31
N PHE A 202 -16.56 3.93 11.71
CA PHE A 202 -17.93 3.47 12.00
C PHE A 202 -18.32 2.20 11.23
N GLY A 203 -17.82 2.04 10.01
CA GLY A 203 -17.97 0.84 9.19
C GLY A 203 -17.41 -0.38 9.88
N PHE A 204 -16.29 -0.23 10.60
CA PHE A 204 -15.73 -1.26 11.46
C PHE A 204 -16.78 -1.81 12.45
N PHE A 205 -17.49 -0.95 13.18
CA PHE A 205 -18.56 -1.40 14.09
C PHE A 205 -19.77 -1.97 13.34
N GLY A 206 -20.08 -1.44 12.16
CA GLY A 206 -21.13 -1.95 11.28
C GLY A 206 -20.90 -3.39 10.81
N ILE A 207 -19.66 -3.87 10.81
CA ILE A 207 -19.30 -5.26 10.47
C ILE A 207 -19.04 -6.09 11.73
N LEU A 208 -18.33 -5.52 12.71
CA LEU A 208 -17.98 -6.18 13.96
C LEU A 208 -19.22 -6.64 14.73
N ILE A 209 -20.20 -5.75 14.92
CA ILE A 209 -21.36 -6.02 15.78
C ILE A 209 -22.23 -7.14 15.20
N PRO A 210 -22.64 -7.12 13.91
CA PRO A 210 -23.41 -8.22 13.34
C PRO A 210 -22.73 -9.58 13.46
N LEU A 211 -21.41 -9.65 13.23
CA LEU A 211 -20.67 -10.91 13.38
C LEU A 211 -20.72 -11.44 14.82
N TRP A 212 -20.42 -10.61 15.82
CA TRP A 212 -20.48 -11.06 17.23
C TRP A 212 -21.89 -11.42 17.74
N VAL A 213 -22.92 -10.80 17.16
CA VAL A 213 -24.31 -11.03 17.56
C VAL A 213 -24.90 -12.26 16.86
N LEU A 214 -24.59 -12.47 15.58
CA LEU A 214 -25.30 -13.44 14.72
C LEU A 214 -24.47 -14.69 14.41
N SER A 215 -23.13 -14.62 14.49
CA SER A 215 -22.27 -15.77 14.19
C SER A 215 -22.27 -16.82 15.32
N PRO A 216 -21.92 -18.08 15.00
CA PRO A 216 -21.67 -19.11 16.00
C PRO A 216 -20.61 -18.70 17.02
N ARG A 217 -20.68 -19.27 18.23
CA ARG A 217 -19.74 -18.98 19.33
C ARG A 217 -18.96 -20.25 19.71
N PRO A 218 -17.95 -20.63 18.91
CA PRO A 218 -17.09 -21.77 19.24
C PRO A 218 -16.27 -21.49 20.51
N ALA A 219 -15.76 -22.55 21.13
CA ALA A 219 -14.86 -22.40 22.27
C ALA A 219 -13.55 -21.74 21.82
N ALA A 220 -12.99 -20.86 22.64
CA ALA A 220 -11.74 -20.18 22.31
C ALA A 220 -10.60 -21.16 21.99
N SER A 221 -10.55 -22.30 22.68
CA SER A 221 -9.56 -23.36 22.42
C SER A 221 -9.68 -23.95 21.00
N GLU A 222 -10.87 -24.02 20.42
CA GLU A 222 -11.08 -24.49 19.05
C GLU A 222 -10.57 -23.48 18.03
N VAL A 223 -10.80 -22.19 18.28
CA VAL A 223 -10.35 -21.11 17.39
C VAL A 223 -8.83 -20.95 17.45
N PHE A 224 -8.28 -20.72 18.65
CA PHE A 224 -6.85 -20.49 18.84
C PHE A 224 -5.99 -21.75 18.66
N GLY A 225 -6.58 -22.94 18.79
CA GLY A 225 -5.92 -24.23 18.59
C GLY A 225 -5.95 -24.74 17.14
N SER A 226 -6.80 -24.17 16.26
CA SER A 226 -6.88 -24.55 14.84
C SER A 226 -5.68 -24.00 14.09
N ILE A 227 -4.66 -24.83 13.89
CA ILE A 227 -3.51 -24.54 13.02
C ILE A 227 -3.44 -25.66 11.98
N GLU A 228 -3.74 -25.31 10.74
CA GLU A 228 -4.01 -26.27 9.67
C GLU A 228 -3.24 -25.92 8.39
N ASP A 229 -2.68 -26.94 7.75
CA ASP A 229 -1.94 -26.86 6.50
C ASP A 229 -2.78 -27.47 5.36
N ARG A 230 -3.67 -26.67 4.79
CA ARG A 230 -4.40 -27.05 3.56
C ARG A 230 -3.55 -26.83 2.31
N GLY A 231 -2.42 -26.13 2.43
CA GLY A 231 -1.48 -25.88 1.34
C GLY A 231 -0.63 -27.10 0.98
N GLY A 232 -0.54 -28.09 1.87
CA GLY A 232 0.22 -29.32 1.66
C GLY A 232 1.72 -29.17 1.95
N TRP A 233 2.13 -28.18 2.74
CA TRP A 233 3.54 -27.90 3.04
C TRP A 233 4.21 -28.93 3.99
N GLY A 234 3.43 -29.83 4.59
CA GLY A 234 3.90 -30.86 5.51
C GLY A 234 4.34 -30.32 6.88
N ASN A 235 4.19 -29.01 7.11
CA ASN A 235 4.59 -28.36 8.34
C ASN A 235 3.74 -27.11 8.59
N ASN A 236 3.00 -27.11 9.71
CA ASN A 236 2.11 -26.01 10.10
C ASN A 236 2.83 -24.65 10.23
N GLY A 237 4.07 -24.63 10.69
CA GLY A 237 4.86 -23.40 10.78
C GLY A 237 5.24 -22.84 9.41
N LEU A 238 5.66 -23.70 8.48
CA LEU A 238 5.92 -23.31 7.10
C LEU A 238 4.65 -22.84 6.40
N ALA A 239 3.54 -23.57 6.56
CA ALA A 239 2.24 -23.16 6.06
C ALA A 239 1.91 -21.75 6.57
N CYS A 240 1.97 -21.51 7.89
CA CYS A 240 1.75 -20.17 8.46
C CYS A 240 2.64 -19.07 7.84
N LEU A 241 3.91 -19.36 7.53
CA LEU A 241 4.79 -18.39 6.85
C LEU A 241 4.35 -18.10 5.41
N VAL A 242 3.83 -19.09 4.68
CA VAL A 242 3.22 -18.89 3.36
C VAL A 242 1.92 -18.10 3.47
N GLY A 243 1.10 -18.36 4.49
CA GLY A 243 -0.13 -17.61 4.78
C GLY A 243 0.09 -16.16 5.19
N LEU A 244 1.30 -15.80 5.64
CA LEU A 244 1.68 -14.45 6.10
C LEU A 244 1.43 -13.37 5.04
N VAL A 245 1.42 -13.71 3.75
CA VAL A 245 1.17 -12.79 2.63
C VAL A 245 -0.15 -12.03 2.80
N GLY A 246 -1.20 -12.67 3.34
CA GLY A 246 -2.49 -12.03 3.59
C GLY A 246 -2.38 -10.86 4.59
N PRO A 247 -1.92 -11.09 5.83
CA PRO A 247 -1.65 -10.02 6.78
C PRO A 247 -0.68 -8.94 6.28
N ILE A 248 0.34 -9.30 5.50
CA ILE A 248 1.28 -8.32 4.91
C ILE A 248 0.56 -7.36 3.98
N TYR A 249 -0.32 -7.89 3.12
CA TYR A 249 -1.12 -7.06 2.23
C TYR A 249 -1.97 -6.04 3.00
N ALA A 250 -2.48 -6.41 4.18
CA ALA A 250 -3.25 -5.51 5.03
C ALA A 250 -2.40 -4.44 5.76
N LEU A 251 -1.10 -4.67 5.93
CA LEU A 251 -0.20 -3.83 6.74
C LEU A 251 0.76 -2.96 5.90
N ILE A 252 0.78 -3.14 4.58
CA ILE A 252 1.58 -2.35 3.64
C ILE A 252 0.86 -1.05 3.22
N GLY A 253 1.61 -0.01 2.83
CA GLY A 253 1.05 1.26 2.36
C GLY A 253 1.02 2.49 3.30
N PRO A 254 1.45 2.48 4.58
CA PRO A 254 1.53 3.71 5.38
C PRO A 254 2.40 4.80 4.75
N ASP A 255 3.40 4.41 3.96
CA ASP A 255 4.30 5.28 3.20
C ASP A 255 3.63 5.99 2.02
N SER A 256 2.38 5.66 1.68
CA SER A 256 1.62 6.35 0.63
C SER A 256 1.61 7.88 0.80
N ALA A 257 1.49 8.36 2.05
CA ALA A 257 1.54 9.78 2.35
C ALA A 257 2.87 10.45 1.99
N VAL A 258 3.97 9.69 1.94
CA VAL A 258 5.29 10.23 1.56
C VAL A 258 5.26 10.78 0.14
N HIS A 259 4.53 10.12 -0.76
CA HIS A 259 4.44 10.53 -2.16
C HIS A 259 3.63 11.82 -2.37
N ILE A 260 2.78 12.20 -1.41
CA ILE A 260 2.07 13.49 -1.40
C ILE A 260 2.69 14.49 -0.41
N SER A 261 3.94 14.28 0.03
CA SER A 261 4.59 15.15 1.02
C SER A 261 4.76 16.61 0.60
N GLU A 262 4.89 16.89 -0.70
CA GLU A 262 4.87 18.26 -1.24
C GLU A 262 3.51 18.95 -1.06
N GLU A 263 2.44 18.19 -0.81
CA GLU A 263 1.07 18.66 -0.54
C GLU A 263 0.74 18.69 0.97
N ILE A 264 1.65 18.28 1.85
CA ILE A 264 1.45 18.26 3.31
C ILE A 264 2.06 19.50 3.96
N ARG A 265 1.32 20.16 4.86
CA ARG A 265 1.86 21.24 5.70
C ARG A 265 2.67 20.66 6.86
N ASP A 266 3.86 21.22 7.11
CA ASP A 266 4.80 20.75 8.15
C ASP A 266 5.20 19.27 7.98
N ALA A 267 5.57 18.90 6.75
CA ALA A 267 5.66 17.50 6.31
C ALA A 267 6.65 16.65 7.13
N SER A 268 7.82 17.20 7.51
CA SER A 268 8.83 16.52 8.35
C SER A 268 8.33 16.13 9.74
N ARG A 269 7.21 16.72 10.20
CA ARG A 269 6.54 16.37 11.47
C ARG A 269 5.26 15.58 11.24
N VAL A 270 4.45 15.97 10.26
CA VAL A 270 3.13 15.36 10.04
C VAL A 270 3.25 13.94 9.47
N LEU A 271 4.16 13.70 8.53
CA LEU A 271 4.38 12.38 7.93
C LEU A 271 4.69 11.27 8.95
N PRO A 272 5.74 11.39 9.79
CA PRO A 272 6.07 10.33 10.75
C PRO A 272 4.91 10.04 11.69
N LEU A 273 4.22 11.10 12.18
CA LEU A 273 3.09 10.94 13.07
C LEU A 273 1.89 10.29 12.37
N GLY A 274 1.62 10.65 11.11
CA GLY A 274 0.58 10.01 10.30
C GLY A 274 0.82 8.51 10.16
N MET A 275 2.03 8.10 9.79
CA MET A 275 2.40 6.68 9.66
C MET A 275 2.24 5.90 10.97
N ILE A 276 2.66 6.48 12.10
CA ILE A 276 2.59 5.82 13.41
C ILE A 276 1.15 5.71 13.90
N TRP A 277 0.36 6.78 13.79
CA TRP A 277 -1.05 6.75 14.21
C TRP A 277 -1.89 5.85 13.32
N THR A 278 -1.57 5.76 12.03
CA THR A 278 -2.17 4.78 11.12
C THR A 278 -1.85 3.37 11.56
N LEU A 279 -0.58 3.05 11.87
CA LEU A 279 -0.20 1.74 12.42
C LEU A 279 -1.02 1.39 13.67
N ILE A 280 -1.18 2.33 14.61
CA ILE A 280 -1.95 2.10 15.84
C ILE A 280 -3.43 1.85 15.51
N LEU A 281 -4.05 2.73 14.71
CA LEU A 281 -5.48 2.64 14.37
C LEU A 281 -5.79 1.38 13.57
N ASN A 282 -5.07 1.16 12.46
CA ASN A 282 -5.33 0.07 11.54
C ASN A 282 -4.81 -1.27 12.07
N GLY A 283 -3.68 -1.29 12.75
CA GLY A 283 -3.14 -2.50 13.38
C GLY A 283 -4.04 -3.02 14.50
N SER A 284 -4.60 -2.13 15.31
CA SER A 284 -5.53 -2.54 16.38
C SER A 284 -6.89 -2.98 15.84
N THR A 285 -7.49 -2.24 14.91
CA THR A 285 -8.78 -2.62 14.32
C THR A 285 -8.67 -3.89 13.47
N GLY A 286 -7.58 -4.05 12.70
CA GLY A 286 -7.31 -5.27 11.97
C GLY A 286 -7.10 -6.48 12.88
N PHE A 287 -6.43 -6.33 14.02
CA PHE A 287 -6.32 -7.40 15.01
C PHE A 287 -7.69 -7.82 15.57
N VAL A 288 -8.54 -6.86 15.93
CA VAL A 288 -9.88 -7.17 16.42
C VAL A 288 -10.72 -7.85 15.33
N MET A 289 -10.61 -7.40 14.07
CA MET A 289 -11.36 -7.98 12.97
C MET A 289 -10.88 -9.38 12.60
N ILE A 290 -9.57 -9.67 12.65
CA ILE A 290 -9.08 -11.02 12.33
C ILE A 290 -9.52 -12.04 13.36
N VAL A 291 -9.52 -11.65 14.64
CA VAL A 291 -10.09 -12.47 15.72
C VAL A 291 -11.58 -12.66 15.48
N THR A 292 -12.32 -11.59 15.20
CA THR A 292 -13.77 -11.66 14.93
C THR A 292 -14.07 -12.62 13.78
N LEU A 293 -13.34 -12.52 12.68
CA LEU A 293 -13.51 -13.40 11.53
C LEU A 293 -13.21 -14.86 11.89
N ALA A 294 -12.10 -15.12 12.59
CA ALA A 294 -11.72 -16.47 13.01
C ALA A 294 -12.79 -17.15 13.87
N PHE A 295 -13.49 -16.40 14.73
CA PHE A 295 -14.64 -16.89 15.50
C PHE A 295 -15.89 -17.09 14.63
N SER A 296 -16.03 -16.32 13.54
CA SER A 296 -17.24 -16.29 12.71
C SER A 296 -17.24 -17.27 11.53
N VAL A 297 -16.07 -17.73 11.09
CA VAL A 297 -15.91 -18.50 9.83
C VAL A 297 -16.74 -19.78 9.77
N GLY A 298 -16.92 -20.48 10.90
CA GLY A 298 -17.58 -21.79 10.90
C GLY A 298 -16.73 -22.87 10.22
N ASP A 299 -17.30 -23.56 9.22
CA ASP A 299 -16.63 -24.56 8.38
C ASP A 299 -15.72 -23.87 7.35
N ILE A 300 -14.41 -24.15 7.42
CA ILE A 300 -13.40 -23.49 6.58
C ILE A 300 -13.52 -23.94 5.12
N ASP A 301 -13.74 -25.23 4.88
CA ASP A 301 -13.75 -25.78 3.52
C ASP A 301 -14.97 -25.24 2.76
N HIS A 302 -16.12 -25.19 3.42
CA HIS A 302 -17.33 -24.60 2.87
C HIS A 302 -17.18 -23.12 2.46
N VAL A 303 -16.49 -22.29 3.27
CA VAL A 303 -16.30 -20.87 2.92
C VAL A 303 -15.25 -20.66 1.83
N LEU A 304 -14.24 -21.53 1.73
CA LEU A 304 -13.21 -21.47 0.70
C LEU A 304 -13.71 -21.94 -0.66
N GLU A 305 -14.66 -22.87 -0.70
CA GLU A 305 -15.28 -23.40 -1.93
C GLU A 305 -16.45 -22.53 -2.44
N SER A 306 -16.76 -21.43 -1.75
CA SER A 306 -17.88 -20.55 -2.11
C SER A 306 -17.72 -19.93 -3.50
N GLN A 307 -18.82 -19.92 -4.25
CA GLN A 307 -18.92 -19.25 -5.57
C GLN A 307 -18.80 -17.72 -5.49
N THR A 308 -18.80 -17.14 -4.28
CA THR A 308 -18.59 -15.70 -4.05
C THR A 308 -17.19 -15.22 -4.44
N GLY A 309 -16.21 -16.13 -4.52
CA GLY A 309 -14.80 -15.81 -4.78
C GLY A 309 -14.04 -15.23 -3.57
N PHE A 310 -14.75 -14.80 -2.52
CA PHE A 310 -14.17 -14.31 -1.28
C PHE A 310 -14.82 -14.96 -0.06
N ALA A 311 -14.03 -15.67 0.75
CA ALA A 311 -14.52 -16.42 1.91
C ALA A 311 -15.35 -15.56 2.88
N PHE A 312 -14.97 -14.30 3.12
CA PHE A 312 -15.70 -13.44 4.05
C PHE A 312 -17.14 -13.14 3.62
N ILE A 313 -17.43 -13.10 2.31
CA ILE A 313 -18.80 -12.89 1.82
C ILE A 313 -19.67 -14.07 2.21
N GLN A 314 -19.14 -15.29 2.07
CA GLN A 314 -19.82 -16.50 2.55
C GLN A 314 -19.99 -16.49 4.08
N VAL A 315 -18.98 -16.02 4.83
CA VAL A 315 -19.10 -15.85 6.29
C VAL A 315 -20.23 -14.89 6.65
N PHE A 316 -20.37 -13.77 5.94
CA PHE A 316 -21.47 -12.82 6.16
C PHE A 316 -22.82 -13.47 5.87
N LEU A 317 -22.91 -14.26 4.80
CA LEU A 317 -24.13 -15.00 4.46
C LEU A 317 -24.49 -16.04 5.53
N ASN A 318 -23.52 -16.85 5.95
CA ASN A 318 -23.72 -17.88 6.96
C ASN A 318 -24.10 -17.30 8.32
N SER A 319 -23.49 -16.18 8.69
CA SER A 319 -23.74 -15.50 9.97
C SER A 319 -25.11 -14.83 9.99
N THR A 320 -25.49 -14.15 8.90
CA THR A 320 -26.75 -13.39 8.86
C THR A 320 -27.96 -14.21 8.44
N GLY A 321 -27.74 -15.34 7.76
CA GLY A 321 -28.81 -16.13 7.13
C GLY A 321 -29.59 -15.37 6.05
N SER A 322 -29.08 -14.22 5.57
CA SER A 322 -29.81 -13.31 4.70
C SER A 322 -28.91 -12.72 3.62
N VAL A 323 -29.22 -13.02 2.35
CA VAL A 323 -28.52 -12.47 1.18
C VAL A 323 -28.53 -10.94 1.18
N ARG A 324 -29.63 -10.31 1.61
CA ARG A 324 -29.74 -8.84 1.67
C ARG A 324 -28.82 -8.24 2.73
N ALA A 325 -28.73 -8.88 3.90
CA ALA A 325 -27.85 -8.42 4.97
C ALA A 325 -26.38 -8.60 4.59
N ALA A 326 -26.02 -9.79 4.07
CA ALA A 326 -24.68 -10.06 3.56
C ALA A 326 -24.28 -9.08 2.45
N THR A 327 -25.19 -8.78 1.53
CA THR A 327 -24.99 -7.75 0.49
C THR A 327 -24.69 -6.38 1.09
N GLY A 328 -25.50 -5.93 2.05
CA GLY A 328 -25.29 -4.64 2.71
C GLY A 328 -23.93 -4.55 3.42
N MET A 329 -23.54 -5.61 4.13
CA MET A 329 -22.23 -5.70 4.78
C MET A 329 -21.08 -5.68 3.77
N THR A 330 -21.17 -6.45 2.68
CA THR A 330 -20.16 -6.47 1.62
C THR A 330 -20.04 -5.11 0.91
N VAL A 331 -21.15 -4.39 0.70
CA VAL A 331 -21.14 -3.06 0.08
C VAL A 331 -20.35 -2.05 0.92
N VAL A 332 -20.38 -2.14 2.25
CA VAL A 332 -19.54 -1.30 3.12
C VAL A 332 -18.06 -1.54 2.84
N ILE A 333 -17.64 -2.82 2.83
CA ILE A 333 -16.23 -3.20 2.53
C ILE A 333 -15.83 -2.73 1.13
N MET A 334 -16.71 -2.95 0.15
CA MET A 334 -16.49 -2.59 -1.24
C MET A 334 -16.35 -1.08 -1.44
N ALA A 335 -17.16 -0.27 -0.75
CA ALA A 335 -17.07 1.18 -0.78
C ALA A 335 -15.77 1.69 -0.15
N MET A 336 -15.33 1.09 0.96
CA MET A 336 -14.04 1.39 1.58
C MET A 336 -12.87 1.04 0.67
N GLN A 337 -12.92 -0.13 0.02
CA GLN A 337 -11.88 -0.52 -0.94
C GLN A 337 -11.86 0.36 -2.19
N PHE A 338 -13.01 0.87 -2.63
CA PHE A 338 -13.06 1.88 -3.68
C PHE A 338 -12.39 3.19 -3.26
N CYS A 339 -12.61 3.63 -2.02
CA CYS A 339 -11.90 4.77 -1.45
C CYS A 339 -10.38 4.54 -1.39
N ALA A 340 -9.94 3.35 -0.97
CA ALA A 340 -8.54 2.96 -1.01
C ALA A 340 -7.95 3.04 -2.43
N ALA A 341 -8.71 2.62 -3.46
CA ALA A 341 -8.30 2.76 -4.86
C ALA A 341 -8.09 4.23 -5.26
N ILE A 342 -8.94 5.15 -4.80
CA ILE A 342 -8.79 6.60 -5.01
C ILE A 342 -7.48 7.09 -4.38
N SER A 343 -7.24 6.79 -3.11
CA SER A 343 -6.00 7.22 -2.41
C SER A 343 -4.76 6.60 -3.07
N ASN A 344 -4.88 5.37 -3.58
CA ASN A 344 -3.76 4.69 -4.21
C ASN A 344 -3.42 5.28 -5.61
N VAL A 345 -4.43 5.67 -6.39
CA VAL A 345 -4.25 6.43 -7.64
C VAL A 345 -3.61 7.80 -7.36
N ALA A 346 -4.01 8.49 -6.29
CA ALA A 346 -3.38 9.73 -5.86
C ALA A 346 -1.88 9.50 -5.63
N THR A 347 -1.54 8.55 -4.77
CA THR A 347 -0.16 8.17 -4.42
C THR A 347 0.68 7.84 -5.66
N THR A 348 0.17 6.94 -6.51
CA THR A 348 0.87 6.46 -7.70
C THR A 348 1.16 7.59 -8.68
N SER A 349 0.19 8.47 -8.92
CA SER A 349 0.37 9.60 -9.84
C SER A 349 1.46 10.56 -9.40
N ARG A 350 1.60 10.82 -8.08
CA ARG A 350 2.66 11.69 -7.54
C ARG A 350 4.01 11.00 -7.55
N GLN A 351 4.04 9.70 -7.26
CA GLN A 351 5.25 8.90 -7.31
C GLN A 351 5.83 8.83 -8.73
N VAL A 352 4.98 8.57 -9.73
CA VAL A 352 5.37 8.57 -11.16
C VAL A 352 5.83 9.96 -11.60
N TYR A 353 5.09 11.00 -11.22
CA TYR A 353 5.46 12.39 -11.50
C TYR A 353 6.83 12.75 -10.92
N ALA A 354 7.08 12.42 -9.65
CA ALA A 354 8.35 12.72 -8.97
C ALA A 354 9.51 11.99 -9.65
N PHE A 355 9.36 10.70 -9.94
CA PHE A 355 10.41 9.92 -10.59
C PHE A 355 10.65 10.37 -12.04
N ALA A 356 9.60 10.76 -12.78
CA ALA A 356 9.73 11.36 -14.10
C ALA A 356 10.39 12.75 -14.07
N ARG A 357 10.13 13.56 -13.02
CA ARG A 357 10.79 14.86 -12.82
C ARG A 357 12.31 14.69 -12.68
N ASP A 358 12.74 13.54 -12.15
CA ASP A 358 14.14 13.15 -11.99
C ASP A 358 14.69 12.35 -13.17
N LYS A 359 14.05 12.43 -14.35
CA LYS A 359 14.46 11.70 -15.56
C LYS A 359 14.52 10.17 -15.36
N GLY A 360 13.78 9.66 -14.37
CA GLY A 360 13.76 8.26 -13.99
C GLY A 360 13.01 7.35 -14.96
N LEU A 361 12.10 7.91 -15.77
CA LEU A 361 11.21 7.17 -16.66
C LEU A 361 11.38 7.52 -18.14
N PRO A 362 10.99 6.64 -19.07
CA PRO A 362 10.80 7.03 -20.46
C PRO A 362 9.75 8.14 -20.55
N PHE A 363 9.91 9.05 -21.51
CA PHE A 363 9.03 10.21 -21.70
C PHE A 363 8.92 11.12 -20.46
N SER A 364 9.99 11.19 -19.67
CA SER A 364 10.05 11.99 -18.44
C SER A 364 9.58 13.44 -18.61
N SER A 365 9.90 14.10 -19.72
CA SER A 365 9.46 15.48 -20.01
C SER A 365 7.95 15.63 -20.21
N PHE A 366 7.25 14.55 -20.55
CA PHE A 366 5.79 14.52 -20.65
C PHE A 366 5.16 14.16 -19.30
N LEU A 367 5.69 13.13 -18.63
CA LEU A 367 5.14 12.61 -17.36
C LEU A 367 5.38 13.54 -16.16
N SER A 368 6.41 14.40 -16.21
CA SER A 368 6.73 15.37 -15.15
C SER A 368 5.96 16.69 -15.26
N LYS A 369 4.95 16.80 -16.13
CA LYS A 369 4.14 18.02 -16.28
C LYS A 369 2.95 18.01 -15.32
N VAL A 370 2.78 19.10 -14.57
CA VAL A 370 1.58 19.39 -13.79
C VAL A 370 0.58 20.15 -14.66
N ASN A 371 -0.68 19.72 -14.66
CA ASN A 371 -1.73 20.44 -15.36
C ASN A 371 -2.08 21.75 -14.60
N PRO A 372 -2.08 22.92 -15.25
CA PRO A 372 -2.29 24.19 -14.58
C PRO A 372 -3.73 24.40 -14.06
N THR A 373 -4.72 23.77 -14.70
CA THR A 373 -6.13 23.89 -14.32
C THR A 373 -6.47 23.01 -13.12
N PHE A 374 -6.09 21.72 -13.18
CA PHE A 374 -6.42 20.75 -12.14
C PHE A 374 -5.37 20.66 -11.03
N THR A 375 -4.20 21.27 -11.22
CA THR A 375 -3.06 21.25 -10.27
C THR A 375 -2.60 19.84 -9.90
N VAL A 376 -2.70 18.89 -10.84
CA VAL A 376 -2.30 17.49 -10.69
C VAL A 376 -1.48 16.99 -11.90
N PRO A 377 -0.64 15.95 -11.74
CA PRO A 377 0.10 15.35 -12.84
C PRO A 377 -0.80 14.45 -13.72
N LEU A 378 -1.64 15.08 -14.55
CA LEU A 378 -2.66 14.38 -15.35
C LEU A 378 -2.05 13.31 -16.30
N ASN A 379 -0.87 13.58 -16.85
CA ASN A 379 -0.19 12.63 -17.74
C ASN A 379 0.23 11.35 -17.00
N ALA A 380 0.67 11.47 -15.74
CA ALA A 380 0.98 10.33 -14.89
C ALA A 380 -0.28 9.52 -14.54
N LEU A 381 -1.39 10.21 -14.23
CA LEU A 381 -2.70 9.56 -14.00
C LEU A 381 -3.13 8.72 -15.21
N CYS A 382 -3.11 9.30 -16.41
CA CYS A 382 -3.49 8.59 -17.63
C CYS A 382 -2.58 7.38 -17.91
N LEU A 383 -1.27 7.52 -17.70
CA LEU A 383 -0.34 6.39 -17.80
C LEU A 383 -0.72 5.27 -16.82
N SER A 384 -1.04 5.61 -15.57
CA SER A 384 -1.45 4.63 -14.58
C SER A 384 -2.72 3.89 -14.99
N LEU A 385 -3.72 4.57 -15.56
CA LEU A 385 -4.92 3.92 -16.09
C LEU A 385 -4.60 2.95 -17.23
N VAL A 386 -3.71 3.34 -18.16
CA VAL A 386 -3.30 2.46 -19.26
C VAL A 386 -2.61 1.21 -18.71
N ILE A 387 -1.65 1.38 -17.79
CA ILE A 387 -0.94 0.24 -17.18
C ILE A 387 -1.91 -0.69 -16.45
N VAL A 388 -2.80 -0.14 -15.60
CA VAL A 388 -3.78 -0.94 -14.86
C VAL A 388 -4.74 -1.65 -15.80
N SER A 389 -5.17 -1.01 -16.88
CA SER A 389 -6.02 -1.63 -17.90
C SER A 389 -5.30 -2.81 -18.55
N LEU A 390 -4.04 -2.64 -18.96
CA LEU A 390 -3.23 -3.71 -19.54
C LEU A 390 -2.99 -4.86 -18.56
N LEU A 391 -2.70 -4.57 -17.29
CA LEU A 391 -2.56 -5.60 -16.25
C LEU A 391 -3.87 -6.36 -16.04
N SER A 392 -5.02 -5.68 -16.08
CA SER A 392 -6.34 -6.31 -15.90
C SER A 392 -6.73 -7.26 -17.04
N LEU A 393 -6.19 -7.08 -18.25
CA LEU A 393 -6.42 -7.99 -19.37
C LEU A 393 -5.83 -9.39 -19.11
N ILE A 394 -4.82 -9.50 -18.24
CA ILE A 394 -4.22 -10.79 -17.87
C ILE A 394 -5.26 -11.71 -17.19
N ASN A 395 -6.21 -11.12 -16.45
CA ASN A 395 -7.28 -11.88 -15.80
C ASN A 395 -8.17 -12.63 -16.81
N ILE A 396 -8.30 -12.16 -18.06
CA ILE A 396 -9.06 -12.87 -19.11
C ILE A 396 -8.43 -14.24 -19.39
N GLY A 397 -7.10 -14.32 -19.39
CA GLY A 397 -6.38 -15.57 -19.61
C GLY A 397 -6.24 -16.40 -18.33
N SER A 398 -5.97 -15.77 -17.19
CA SER A 398 -5.81 -16.46 -15.90
C SER A 398 -5.94 -15.49 -14.71
N SER A 399 -6.88 -15.78 -13.82
CA SER A 399 -7.00 -15.09 -12.53
C SER A 399 -5.80 -15.34 -11.61
N VAL A 400 -5.17 -16.52 -11.70
CA VAL A 400 -3.95 -16.82 -10.96
C VAL A 400 -2.79 -15.95 -11.45
N ALA A 401 -2.64 -15.80 -12.77
CA ALA A 401 -1.62 -14.91 -13.32
C ALA A 401 -1.85 -13.46 -12.86
N PHE A 402 -3.10 -13.01 -12.73
CA PHE A 402 -3.42 -11.72 -12.15
C PHE A 402 -3.09 -11.64 -10.65
N ASN A 403 -3.43 -12.66 -9.85
CA ASN A 403 -3.09 -12.71 -8.43
C ASN A 403 -1.56 -12.72 -8.20
N ALA A 404 -0.79 -13.34 -9.08
CA ALA A 404 0.66 -13.23 -9.06
C ALA A 404 1.15 -11.78 -9.25
N ILE A 405 0.44 -10.93 -9.99
CA ILE A 405 0.78 -9.50 -10.09
C ILE A 405 0.60 -8.77 -8.75
N MET A 406 -0.31 -9.23 -7.89
CA MET A 406 -0.50 -8.65 -6.56
C MET A 406 0.62 -9.03 -5.59
N SER A 407 1.01 -10.30 -5.59
CA SER A 407 2.19 -10.79 -4.88
C SER A 407 3.46 -10.07 -5.35
N LEU A 408 3.60 -9.85 -6.66
CA LEU A 408 4.66 -9.05 -7.27
C LEU A 408 4.68 -7.61 -6.75
N GLY A 409 3.52 -6.96 -6.65
CA GLY A 409 3.41 -5.59 -6.12
C GLY A 409 3.93 -5.48 -4.70
N THR A 410 3.52 -6.44 -3.86
CA THR A 410 4.01 -6.58 -2.49
C THR A 410 5.53 -6.74 -2.47
N ALA A 411 6.08 -7.70 -3.25
CA ALA A 411 7.52 -7.91 -3.34
C ALA A 411 8.28 -6.65 -3.80
N ALA A 412 7.70 -5.87 -4.72
CA ALA A 412 8.29 -4.67 -5.27
C ALA A 412 8.36 -3.53 -4.23
N LEU A 413 7.28 -3.29 -3.49
CA LEU A 413 7.28 -2.32 -2.39
C LEU A 413 8.23 -2.75 -1.26
N LEU A 414 8.19 -4.02 -0.85
CA LEU A 414 9.12 -4.57 0.16
C LEU A 414 10.58 -4.39 -0.26
N SER A 415 10.90 -4.60 -1.55
CA SER A 415 12.25 -4.37 -2.08
C SER A 415 12.68 -2.91 -1.89
N SER A 416 11.78 -1.96 -2.13
CA SER A 416 12.07 -0.53 -1.90
C SER A 416 12.33 -0.22 -0.43
N TYR A 417 11.62 -0.87 0.49
CA TYR A 417 11.82 -0.71 1.93
C TYR A 417 13.15 -1.32 2.38
N ILE A 418 13.47 -2.53 1.89
CA ILE A 418 14.75 -3.20 2.19
C ILE A 418 15.92 -2.32 1.76
N ILE A 419 15.90 -1.81 0.51
CA ILE A 419 17.00 -1.00 -0.01
C ILE A 419 17.13 0.31 0.78
N SER A 420 16.03 1.03 1.01
CA SER A 420 16.04 2.31 1.73
C SER A 420 16.50 2.17 3.19
N ILE A 421 15.93 1.23 3.94
CA ILE A 421 16.30 0.99 5.35
C ILE A 421 17.74 0.49 5.44
N THR A 422 18.20 -0.34 4.51
CA THR A 422 19.60 -0.80 4.48
C THR A 422 20.57 0.36 4.24
N CYS A 423 20.23 1.30 3.34
CA CYS A 423 21.08 2.46 3.06
C CYS A 423 21.23 3.36 4.31
N VAL A 424 20.12 3.73 4.97
CA VAL A 424 20.20 4.54 6.19
C VAL A 424 20.91 3.81 7.32
N ARG A 425 20.68 2.49 7.47
CA ARG A 425 21.33 1.67 8.49
C ARG A 425 22.83 1.56 8.29
N LEU A 426 23.28 1.42 7.04
CA LEU A 426 24.70 1.37 6.66
C LEU A 426 25.39 2.71 6.94
N ARG A 427 24.73 3.82 6.61
CA ARG A 427 25.24 5.17 6.86
C ARG A 427 25.41 5.44 8.36
N ARG A 428 24.42 5.02 9.17
CA ARG A 428 24.50 5.05 10.64
C ARG A 428 25.64 4.20 11.19
N TRP A 429 25.79 2.97 10.68
CA TRP A 429 26.87 2.07 11.10
C TRP A 429 28.26 2.66 10.85
N ARG A 430 28.43 3.34 9.71
CA ARG A 430 29.67 4.03 9.32
C ARG A 430 29.88 5.37 10.04
N LYS A 431 28.97 5.77 10.94
CA LYS A 431 29.00 7.06 11.66
C LYS A 431 29.06 8.27 10.72
N GLN A 432 28.47 8.13 9.54
CA GLN A 432 28.38 9.23 8.58
C GLN A 432 27.24 10.17 8.95
N PRO A 433 27.35 11.48 8.65
CA PRO A 433 26.31 12.44 8.97
C PRO A 433 25.01 12.12 8.24
N LEU A 434 23.90 12.28 8.96
CA LEU A 434 22.54 12.19 8.45
C LEU A 434 21.82 13.53 8.64
N PRO A 435 20.81 13.85 7.81
CA PRO A 435 19.94 14.99 8.05
C PRO A 435 19.28 14.89 9.44
N PRO A 436 19.02 16.02 10.11
CA PRO A 436 18.32 16.01 11.38
C PRO A 436 16.87 15.53 11.19
N ALA A 437 16.42 14.62 12.06
CA ALA A 437 15.03 14.17 12.11
C ALA A 437 14.27 14.96 13.18
N ARG A 438 13.04 15.39 12.90
CA ARG A 438 12.16 16.04 13.89
C ARG A 438 11.39 15.02 14.74
N TRP A 439 11.26 13.80 14.25
CA TRP A 439 10.83 12.63 14.99
C TRP A 439 11.90 11.54 14.82
N SER A 440 12.35 10.96 15.94
CA SER A 440 13.40 9.94 15.96
C SER A 440 13.16 8.93 17.08
N MET A 441 13.56 7.69 16.85
CA MET A 441 13.57 6.65 17.88
C MET A 441 14.83 6.74 18.77
N GLY A 442 15.71 7.69 18.49
CA GLY A 442 16.92 7.97 19.26
C GLY A 442 17.87 6.77 19.29
N ARG A 443 18.20 6.30 20.48
CA ARG A 443 19.15 5.19 20.67
C ARG A 443 18.64 3.84 20.15
N PHE A 444 17.33 3.67 19.99
CA PHE A 444 16.73 2.41 19.54
C PHE A 444 16.76 2.25 18.03
N THR A 445 16.98 3.35 17.31
CA THR A 445 16.98 3.41 15.86
C THR A 445 17.81 2.29 15.18
N PRO A 446 19.09 2.03 15.54
CA PRO A 446 19.86 0.97 14.87
C PRO A 446 19.31 -0.43 15.09
N PHE A 447 18.67 -0.68 16.23
CA PHE A 447 18.03 -1.96 16.53
C PHE A 447 16.76 -2.12 15.69
N VAL A 448 15.90 -1.10 15.66
CA VAL A 448 14.66 -1.11 14.88
C VAL A 448 14.96 -1.32 13.40
N ASP A 449 15.87 -0.56 12.81
CA ASP A 449 16.29 -0.72 11.41
C ASP A 449 16.80 -2.13 11.10
N THR A 450 17.59 -2.74 11.99
CA THR A 450 18.11 -4.10 11.79
C THR A 450 16.99 -5.14 11.83
N VAL A 451 16.06 -5.03 12.79
CA VAL A 451 14.90 -5.93 12.87
C VAL A 451 14.00 -5.75 11.64
N SER A 452 13.75 -4.51 11.21
CA SER A 452 13.00 -4.19 10.00
C SER A 452 13.55 -4.93 8.78
N ILE A 453 14.86 -4.88 8.55
CA ILE A 453 15.50 -5.56 7.41
C ILE A 453 15.30 -7.08 7.49
N LEU A 454 15.50 -7.69 8.66
CA LEU A 454 15.35 -9.13 8.84
C LEU A 454 13.91 -9.59 8.59
N VAL A 455 12.94 -8.87 9.15
CA VAL A 455 11.51 -9.12 8.94
C VAL A 455 11.16 -8.99 7.46
N LEU A 456 11.56 -7.89 6.82
CA LEU A 456 11.30 -7.66 5.41
C LEU A 456 11.90 -8.75 4.52
N LEU A 457 13.10 -9.26 4.82
CA LEU A 457 13.72 -10.33 4.05
C LEU A 457 12.91 -11.63 4.10
N VAL A 458 12.42 -12.02 5.29
CA VAL A 458 11.55 -13.19 5.44
C VAL A 458 10.28 -13.01 4.60
N ILE A 459 9.61 -11.88 4.79
CA ILE A 459 8.35 -11.54 4.13
C ILE A 459 8.53 -11.46 2.59
N TRP A 460 9.63 -10.87 2.13
CA TRP A 460 9.98 -10.78 0.72
C TRP A 460 10.18 -12.16 0.09
N ILE A 461 10.85 -13.09 0.76
CA ILE A 461 10.99 -14.48 0.28
C ILE A 461 9.62 -15.13 0.09
N PHE A 462 8.77 -15.08 1.13
CA PHE A 462 7.45 -15.73 1.09
C PHE A 462 6.46 -15.05 0.13
N SER A 463 6.67 -13.78 -0.23
CA SER A 463 5.85 -13.12 -1.27
C SER A 463 5.97 -13.77 -2.66
N PHE A 464 7.05 -14.51 -2.93
CA PHE A 464 7.23 -15.27 -4.16
C PHE A 464 6.75 -16.71 -4.08
N PHE A 465 6.38 -17.20 -2.89
CA PHE A 465 5.92 -18.58 -2.73
C PHE A 465 4.52 -18.74 -3.34
N PRO A 466 4.22 -19.92 -3.91
CA PRO A 466 2.85 -20.27 -4.26
C PRO A 466 2.00 -20.49 -3.01
N LEU A 467 0.68 -20.50 -3.18
CA LEU A 467 -0.25 -20.73 -2.07
C LEU A 467 -0.24 -22.20 -1.60
N THR A 468 -0.02 -23.14 -2.51
CA THR A 468 0.03 -24.58 -2.26
C THR A 468 1.38 -25.15 -2.69
N GLU A 469 1.81 -26.26 -2.06
CA GLU A 469 3.06 -26.94 -2.39
C GLU A 469 3.05 -27.46 -3.84
N GLN A 470 1.97 -28.15 -4.22
CA GLN A 470 1.80 -28.66 -5.57
C GLN A 470 1.34 -27.53 -6.49
N VAL A 471 2.16 -27.24 -7.50
CA VAL A 471 1.90 -26.22 -8.51
C VAL A 471 2.01 -26.80 -9.91
N ASN A 472 1.22 -26.22 -10.80
CA ASN A 472 1.30 -26.38 -12.24
C ASN A 472 1.42 -24.98 -12.89
N PRO A 473 1.60 -24.87 -14.21
CA PRO A 473 1.77 -23.57 -14.86
C PRO A 473 0.62 -22.58 -14.63
N THR A 474 -0.60 -23.07 -14.37
CA THR A 474 -1.78 -22.23 -14.13
C THR A 474 -2.00 -21.87 -12.66
N THR A 475 -1.32 -22.53 -11.71
CA THR A 475 -1.45 -22.31 -10.25
C THR A 475 -0.18 -21.73 -9.61
N MET A 476 0.94 -21.74 -10.34
CA MET A 476 2.22 -21.20 -9.88
C MET A 476 2.16 -19.68 -9.67
N ASN A 477 2.84 -19.21 -8.62
CA ASN A 477 3.08 -17.79 -8.40
C ASN A 477 4.24 -17.31 -9.29
N TRP A 478 3.91 -16.74 -10.45
CA TRP A 478 4.88 -16.24 -11.44
C TRP A 478 5.51 -14.88 -11.08
N SER A 479 5.27 -14.35 -9.88
CA SER A 479 5.81 -13.05 -9.43
C SER A 479 7.31 -12.91 -9.63
N VAL A 480 8.08 -13.97 -9.33
CA VAL A 480 9.56 -13.91 -9.38
C VAL A 480 10.08 -13.65 -10.81
N ALA A 481 9.42 -14.23 -11.82
CA ALA A 481 9.80 -14.07 -13.21
C ALA A 481 9.51 -12.63 -13.69
N ILE A 482 8.33 -12.11 -13.35
CA ILE A 482 7.95 -10.74 -13.70
C ILE A 482 8.84 -9.73 -12.97
N PHE A 483 9.12 -9.95 -11.68
CA PHE A 483 10.02 -9.13 -10.88
C PHE A 483 11.42 -9.07 -11.50
N GLY A 484 12.01 -10.23 -11.82
CA GLY A 484 13.30 -10.32 -12.49
C GLY A 484 13.32 -9.61 -13.84
N GLY A 485 12.24 -9.73 -14.63
CA GLY A 485 12.07 -9.02 -15.90
C GLY A 485 12.06 -7.50 -15.75
N VAL A 486 11.35 -6.96 -14.75
CA VAL A 486 11.31 -5.52 -14.48
C VAL A 486 12.67 -5.01 -13.99
N ILE A 487 13.36 -5.77 -13.12
CA ILE A 487 14.73 -5.42 -12.68
C ILE A 487 15.68 -5.40 -13.87
N LEU A 488 15.63 -6.40 -14.76
CA LEU A 488 16.45 -6.44 -15.97
C LEU A 488 16.16 -5.24 -16.87
N LEU A 489 14.88 -4.92 -17.11
CA LEU A 489 14.48 -3.77 -17.90
C LEU A 489 14.98 -2.45 -17.30
N SER A 490 14.87 -2.30 -15.99
CA SER A 490 15.39 -1.14 -15.24
C SER A 490 16.90 -1.01 -15.44
N LEU A 491 17.66 -2.10 -15.30
CA LEU A 491 19.12 -2.11 -15.49
C LEU A 491 19.53 -1.80 -16.93
N VAL A 492 18.84 -2.36 -17.92
CA VAL A 492 19.09 -2.09 -19.34
C VAL A 492 18.83 -0.61 -19.64
N TYR A 493 17.69 -0.07 -19.19
CA TYR A 493 17.39 1.34 -19.39
C TYR A 493 18.40 2.25 -18.68
N TYR A 494 18.81 1.88 -17.46
CA TYR A 494 19.83 2.61 -16.71
C TYR A 494 21.15 2.69 -17.49
N GLN A 495 21.62 1.57 -18.03
CA GLN A 495 22.89 1.51 -18.74
C GLN A 495 22.84 2.27 -20.09
N LEU A 496 21.69 2.26 -20.78
CA LEU A 496 21.54 2.90 -22.09
C LEU A 496 21.31 4.42 -22.01
N HIS A 497 20.50 4.86 -21.04
CA HIS A 497 20.00 6.24 -20.97
C HIS A 497 20.40 6.94 -19.67
N ALA A 498 20.06 6.38 -18.51
CA ALA A 498 20.18 7.09 -17.24
C ALA A 498 21.63 7.29 -16.78
N ARG A 499 22.57 6.41 -17.15
CA ARG A 499 24.01 6.58 -16.82
C ARG A 499 24.64 7.78 -17.54
N LYS A 500 24.08 8.19 -18.69
CA LYS A 500 24.59 9.30 -19.51
C LYS A 500 24.04 10.66 -19.06
N ALA A 501 22.82 10.68 -18.53
CA ALA A 501 22.34 11.81 -17.74
C ALA A 501 23.12 11.77 -16.42
N LYS A 502 24.03 12.73 -16.18
CA LYS A 502 24.81 12.73 -14.93
C LYS A 502 23.88 12.58 -13.74
N CYS A 503 24.21 11.70 -12.79
CA CYS A 503 23.35 11.43 -11.64
C CYS A 503 23.09 12.69 -10.76
N GLU A 504 23.92 13.73 -10.93
CA GLU A 504 23.72 15.10 -10.41
C GLU A 504 22.37 15.72 -10.81
N ASP A 505 21.77 15.32 -11.95
CA ASP A 505 20.45 15.81 -12.41
C ASP A 505 19.27 15.03 -11.80
N ILE A 506 19.51 13.83 -11.28
CA ILE A 506 18.49 12.93 -10.69
C ILE A 506 18.41 13.17 -9.16
N VAL A 507 19.50 13.65 -8.57
CA VAL A 507 19.67 13.84 -7.13
C VAL A 507 20.38 15.17 -6.89
N PRO A 508 19.67 16.24 -6.50
CA PRO A 508 20.32 17.47 -6.08
C PRO A 508 21.20 17.17 -4.87
N THR A 509 22.49 17.51 -4.96
CA THR A 509 23.47 17.33 -3.87
C THR A 509 23.37 18.44 -2.84
#